data_AF-A0A4P5R2H2-F1
#
_entry.id   AF-A0A4P5R2H2-F1
#
_cell.length_a   1.000
_cell.length_b   1.000
_cell.length_c   1.000
_cell.angle_alpha   90.00
_cell.angle_beta   90.00
_cell.angle_gamma   90.00
#
_symmetry.space_group_name_H-M   'P 1'
#
loop_
_entity.id
_entity.type
_entity.pdbx_description
1 polymer ?
#
loop_
_entity_poly.entity_id
_entity_poly.type
_entity_poly.pdbx_seq_one_letter_code
_entity_poly.pdbx_strand_id
1 'polypeptide(L)'
;MGPGGGIVFFVAPTVQWWGKYLEASTKPDQTTGAWDQVVLHRGSDAKVQRILGKAVGTGASNTEQLVASSNIWASRQSANNGRVADGVRFHIPSKDELDALYNFIATTKSPLSGTFTLGVNGQPFWSSSEASDTFAWYQLFQDGTQFTDANGIIRGLSGNKSVGFSNVHTGSNFASLPIRFAWVRAFAPRGVPLPTRPLIPNIPSGGRVSAACTAGVACAVGDIGPGGGLVFYDAGSKQPWGRWLEAAPAACEGVGKVWRNAAANKKGTQQLPLLYPKWATAARERVKSKAIGMGSQNTARIVKQHSALPAAAREATAAGYAHALVCSGKDDWFLPSKDELDTLYNVLALTDHDITGTNAFGFDRGFYWTSSEYNNETAWTQYWIDGQQFDREKWLSANEVRRKGGTEDPRPFRVRPIRAFG
;
A
#
# COMPACT_ATOMS: atom_id res chain seq x y z
N MET A 1 -17.52 19.53 -7.41
CA MET A 1 -18.39 18.86 -6.42
C MET A 1 -19.00 17.64 -7.09
N GLY A 2 -19.14 16.53 -6.38
CA GLY A 2 -19.85 15.37 -6.88
C GLY A 2 -21.37 15.47 -6.60
N PRO A 3 -22.14 14.48 -7.06
CA PRO A 3 -23.60 14.51 -6.95
C PRO A 3 -24.12 14.52 -5.52
N GLY A 4 -23.34 14.04 -4.55
CA GLY A 4 -23.65 14.04 -3.12
C GLY A 4 -23.30 15.35 -2.40
N GLY A 5 -22.85 16.36 -3.14
CA GLY A 5 -22.36 17.61 -2.55
C GLY A 5 -21.00 17.44 -1.87
N GLY A 6 -20.26 16.37 -2.17
CA GLY A 6 -18.90 16.14 -1.71
C GLY A 6 -17.85 16.71 -2.68
N ILE A 7 -16.58 16.61 -2.29
CA ILE A 7 -15.44 16.95 -3.15
C ILE A 7 -14.94 15.67 -3.81
N VAL A 8 -14.91 15.66 -5.15
CA VAL A 8 -14.33 14.56 -5.93
C VAL A 8 -12.83 14.53 -5.69
N PHE A 9 -12.32 13.41 -5.17
CA PHE A 9 -10.92 13.24 -4.81
C PHE A 9 -10.21 12.17 -5.65
N PHE A 10 -10.98 11.31 -6.33
CA PHE A 10 -10.43 10.24 -7.17
C PHE A 10 -11.17 10.16 -8.50
N VAL A 11 -10.41 9.87 -9.57
CA VAL A 11 -10.92 9.65 -10.92
C VAL A 11 -10.21 8.44 -11.51
N ALA A 12 -10.96 7.38 -11.82
CA ALA A 12 -10.44 6.24 -12.57
C ALA A 12 -10.21 6.63 -14.04
N PRO A 13 -9.17 6.08 -14.71
CA PRO A 13 -8.90 6.36 -16.12
C PRO A 13 -10.08 6.00 -17.03
N THR A 14 -10.73 4.88 -16.74
CA THR A 14 -11.95 4.39 -17.41
C THR A 14 -13.03 4.07 -16.38
N VAL A 15 -14.28 3.94 -16.84
CA VAL A 15 -15.39 3.53 -15.98
C VAL A 15 -15.13 2.12 -15.45
N GLN A 16 -15.22 1.96 -14.12
CA GLN A 16 -15.05 0.72 -13.40
C GLN A 16 -16.41 0.20 -12.90
N TRP A 17 -16.42 -1.05 -12.43
CA TRP A 17 -17.62 -1.71 -11.91
C TRP A 17 -18.25 -1.01 -10.70
N TRP A 18 -17.46 -0.22 -9.97
CA TRP A 18 -17.90 0.58 -8.82
C TRP A 18 -18.27 2.02 -9.21
N GLY A 19 -17.96 2.45 -10.44
CA GLY A 19 -18.09 3.84 -10.88
C GLY A 19 -16.83 4.37 -11.57
N LYS A 20 -16.72 5.68 -11.70
CA LYS A 20 -15.52 6.35 -12.23
C LYS A 20 -14.91 7.33 -11.24
N TYR A 21 -15.71 7.86 -10.33
CA TYR A 21 -15.33 8.94 -9.42
C TYR A 21 -15.57 8.52 -7.98
N LEU A 22 -14.71 8.99 -7.07
CA LEU A 22 -15.02 9.02 -5.64
C LEU A 22 -15.12 10.46 -5.17
N GLU A 23 -16.17 10.77 -4.41
CA GLU A 23 -16.30 12.01 -3.66
C GLU A 23 -16.22 11.76 -2.15
N ALA A 24 -15.65 12.71 -1.41
CA ALA A 24 -15.61 12.71 0.04
C ALA A 24 -16.58 13.76 0.59
N SER A 25 -17.28 13.40 1.67
CA SER A 25 -18.13 14.33 2.40
C SER A 25 -17.29 15.49 2.95
N THR A 26 -17.78 16.73 2.80
CA THR A 26 -17.15 17.91 3.38
C THR A 26 -17.62 18.18 4.81
N LYS A 27 -18.66 17.49 5.26
CA LYS A 27 -19.17 17.59 6.63
C LYS A 27 -18.23 16.82 7.56
N PRO A 28 -17.67 17.45 8.61
CA PRO A 28 -16.76 16.77 9.52
C PRO A 28 -17.50 15.64 10.22
N ASP A 29 -16.96 14.43 10.10
CA ASP A 29 -17.41 13.32 10.93
C ASP A 29 -16.88 13.53 12.36
N GLN A 30 -17.80 13.71 13.28
CA GLN A 30 -17.49 13.83 14.71
C GLN A 30 -17.60 12.48 15.44
N THR A 31 -18.04 11.42 14.75
CA THR A 31 -18.10 10.10 15.33
C THR A 31 -16.70 9.53 15.48
N THR A 32 -16.42 9.07 16.70
CA THR A 32 -15.25 8.27 17.05
C THR A 32 -15.73 6.94 17.59
N GLY A 33 -14.89 5.92 17.56
CA GLY A 33 -15.20 4.68 18.24
C GLY A 33 -14.49 3.48 17.69
N ALA A 34 -14.80 2.33 18.28
CA ALA A 34 -14.31 1.05 17.85
C ALA A 34 -14.86 0.67 16.47
N TRP A 35 -14.12 -0.18 15.76
CA TRP A 35 -14.55 -0.75 14.49
C TRP A 35 -15.81 -1.62 14.70
N ASP A 36 -15.85 -2.44 15.76
CA ASP A 36 -16.85 -3.46 16.15
C ASP A 36 -16.31 -4.90 15.98
N GLN A 37 -16.68 -5.83 16.86
CA GLN A 37 -16.13 -7.20 16.92
C GLN A 37 -16.71 -8.17 15.87
N VAL A 38 -17.40 -7.66 14.86
CA VAL A 38 -17.97 -8.47 13.77
C VAL A 38 -16.86 -9.10 12.94
N VAL A 39 -17.05 -10.38 12.59
CA VAL A 39 -16.24 -11.06 11.58
C VAL A 39 -17.01 -11.04 10.27
N LEU A 40 -16.52 -10.22 9.33
CA LEU A 40 -17.16 -9.93 8.05
C LEU A 40 -17.00 -11.08 7.07
N HIS A 41 -15.80 -11.66 6.99
CA HIS A 41 -15.48 -12.73 6.05
C HIS A 41 -15.22 -14.04 6.80
N ARG A 42 -15.94 -15.10 6.43
CA ARG A 42 -15.91 -16.43 7.05
C ARG A 42 -15.77 -17.50 5.97
N GLY A 43 -15.34 -18.70 6.35
CA GLY A 43 -15.21 -19.82 5.42
C GLY A 43 -13.85 -19.88 4.71
N SER A 44 -13.74 -20.76 3.72
CA SER A 44 -12.49 -21.06 3.02
C SER A 44 -11.96 -19.90 2.17
N ASP A 45 -12.84 -19.01 1.70
CA ASP A 45 -12.50 -17.85 0.89
C ASP A 45 -12.26 -16.57 1.71
N ALA A 46 -12.38 -16.62 3.04
CA ALA A 46 -12.29 -15.44 3.90
C ALA A 46 -11.01 -14.61 3.69
N LYS A 47 -9.87 -15.28 3.48
CA LYS A 47 -8.59 -14.61 3.18
C LYS A 47 -8.65 -13.83 1.86
N VAL A 48 -9.17 -14.46 0.80
CA VAL A 48 -9.34 -13.84 -0.52
C VAL A 48 -10.28 -12.64 -0.41
N GLN A 49 -11.41 -12.79 0.30
CA GLN A 49 -12.35 -11.69 0.51
C GLN A 49 -11.73 -10.52 1.28
N ARG A 50 -10.88 -10.78 2.28
CA ARG A 50 -10.14 -9.73 3.01
C ARG A 50 -9.15 -8.98 2.10
N ILE A 51 -8.46 -9.68 1.21
CA ILE A 51 -7.58 -9.05 0.22
C ILE A 51 -8.39 -8.19 -0.76
N LEU A 52 -9.45 -8.75 -1.33
CA LEU A 52 -10.32 -8.04 -2.26
C LEU A 52 -11.03 -6.86 -1.60
N GLY A 53 -11.39 -6.98 -0.33
CA GLY A 53 -12.06 -5.96 0.46
C GLY A 53 -11.23 -4.71 0.71
N LYS A 54 -9.93 -4.70 0.40
CA LYS A 54 -9.06 -3.51 0.47
C LYS A 54 -9.21 -2.56 -0.72
N ALA A 55 -9.57 -3.11 -1.89
CA ALA A 55 -9.47 -2.42 -3.18
C ALA A 55 -10.37 -1.18 -3.31
N VAL A 56 -10.00 -0.28 -4.22
CA VAL A 56 -10.87 0.83 -4.63
C VAL A 56 -12.19 0.30 -5.19
N GLY A 57 -13.31 0.84 -4.72
CA GLY A 57 -14.66 0.46 -5.10
C GLY A 57 -15.38 -0.49 -4.14
N THR A 58 -14.68 -1.10 -3.17
CA THR A 58 -15.29 -2.08 -2.27
C THR A 58 -15.82 -1.49 -0.98
N GLY A 59 -15.55 -0.21 -0.67
CA GLY A 59 -15.99 0.40 0.58
C GLY A 59 -17.51 0.36 0.77
N ALA A 60 -18.26 0.55 -0.32
CA ALA A 60 -19.70 0.43 -0.34
C ALA A 60 -20.16 -0.97 0.08
N SER A 61 -19.69 -2.01 -0.62
CA SER A 61 -20.08 -3.41 -0.34
C SER A 61 -19.60 -3.89 1.03
N ASN A 62 -18.45 -3.43 1.51
CA ASN A 62 -17.97 -3.75 2.85
C ASN A 62 -18.89 -3.13 3.91
N THR A 63 -19.19 -1.83 3.75
CA THR A 63 -20.06 -1.10 4.68
C THR A 63 -21.46 -1.68 4.72
N GLU A 64 -22.03 -2.07 3.57
CA GLU A 64 -23.34 -2.74 3.50
C GLU A 64 -23.36 -4.06 4.27
N GLN A 65 -22.34 -4.90 4.10
CA GLN A 65 -22.22 -6.15 4.85
C GLN A 65 -22.05 -5.90 6.35
N LEU A 66 -21.27 -4.88 6.75
CA LEU A 66 -21.10 -4.51 8.16
C LEU A 66 -22.42 -4.03 8.77
N VAL A 67 -23.17 -3.18 8.06
CA VAL A 67 -24.50 -2.71 8.46
C VAL A 67 -25.47 -3.88 8.62
N ALA A 68 -25.47 -4.83 7.70
CA ALA A 68 -26.31 -6.03 7.78
C ALA A 68 -25.93 -6.94 8.97
N SER A 69 -24.67 -6.87 9.42
CA SER A 69 -24.13 -7.75 10.46
C SER A 69 -24.10 -7.11 11.85
N SER A 70 -24.39 -5.81 11.99
CA SER A 70 -24.25 -5.09 13.25
C SER A 70 -25.13 -3.85 13.38
N ASN A 71 -25.79 -3.76 14.54
CA ASN A 71 -26.56 -2.58 14.95
C ASN A 71 -25.69 -1.35 15.18
N ILE A 72 -24.40 -1.52 15.55
CA ILE A 72 -23.45 -0.40 15.70
C ILE A 72 -23.18 0.21 14.34
N TRP A 73 -22.90 -0.63 13.33
CA TRP A 73 -22.69 -0.18 11.95
C TRP A 73 -23.96 0.38 11.32
N ALA A 74 -25.12 -0.23 11.56
CA ALA A 74 -26.41 0.28 11.10
C ALA A 74 -26.73 1.67 11.67
N SER A 75 -26.45 1.87 12.97
CA SER A 75 -26.61 3.18 13.62
C SER A 75 -25.64 4.21 13.06
N ARG A 76 -24.37 3.83 12.84
CA ARG A 76 -23.33 4.69 12.24
C ARG A 76 -23.73 5.14 10.82
N GLN A 77 -24.21 4.22 9.99
CA GLN A 77 -24.70 4.52 8.64
C GLN A 77 -25.94 5.42 8.66
N SER A 78 -26.81 5.29 9.67
CA SER A 78 -28.03 6.10 9.82
C SER A 78 -27.74 7.51 10.31
N ALA A 79 -26.75 7.68 11.19
CA ALA A 79 -26.27 9.00 11.63
C ALA A 79 -25.68 9.82 10.46
N ASN A 80 -25.17 9.12 9.44
CA ASN A 80 -24.82 9.74 8.18
C ASN A 80 -26.06 9.99 7.31
N ASN A 81 -26.72 11.13 7.54
CA ASN A 81 -27.98 11.56 6.92
C ASN A 81 -27.92 11.85 5.39
N GLY A 82 -26.95 11.28 4.67
CA GLY A 82 -26.64 11.57 3.27
C GLY A 82 -27.34 10.67 2.26
N ARG A 83 -28.66 10.43 2.36
CA ARG A 83 -29.40 9.92 1.18
C ARG A 83 -29.45 11.04 0.15
N VAL A 84 -28.67 10.90 -0.91
CA VAL A 84 -28.63 11.83 -2.04
C VAL A 84 -29.79 11.51 -3.00
N ALA A 85 -30.23 12.49 -3.79
CA ALA A 85 -31.37 12.39 -4.72
C ALA A 85 -31.27 11.25 -5.75
N ASP A 86 -30.08 10.70 -6.00
CA ASP A 86 -29.85 9.57 -6.91
C ASP A 86 -29.80 8.20 -6.21
N GLY A 87 -30.12 8.14 -4.91
CA GLY A 87 -30.28 6.91 -4.14
C GLY A 87 -28.98 6.25 -3.67
N VAL A 88 -27.81 6.75 -4.06
CA VAL A 88 -26.51 6.20 -3.64
C VAL A 88 -26.06 6.87 -2.34
N ARG A 89 -25.74 6.06 -1.32
CA ARG A 89 -25.31 6.54 -0.01
C ARG A 89 -23.80 6.68 0.09
N PHE A 90 -23.37 7.62 0.92
CA PHE A 90 -22.01 7.64 1.43
C PHE A 90 -21.75 6.41 2.31
N HIS A 91 -20.54 5.88 2.25
CA HIS A 91 -20.08 4.69 2.97
C HIS A 91 -18.69 4.93 3.59
N ILE A 92 -18.26 4.01 4.46
CA ILE A 92 -16.89 4.03 5.00
C ILE A 92 -15.93 3.48 3.94
N PRO A 93 -14.87 4.23 3.58
CA PRO A 93 -13.95 3.83 2.52
C PRO A 93 -13.28 2.49 2.84
N SER A 94 -13.01 1.69 1.81
CA SER A 94 -12.04 0.60 1.93
C SER A 94 -10.64 1.16 2.23
N LYS A 95 -9.69 0.28 2.59
CA LYS A 95 -8.30 0.67 2.85
C LYS A 95 -7.72 1.52 1.71
N ASP A 96 -7.92 1.13 0.46
CA ASP A 96 -7.28 1.81 -0.68
C ASP A 96 -8.06 3.07 -1.11
N GLU A 97 -9.36 3.14 -0.84
CA GLU A 97 -10.14 4.39 -0.99
C GLU A 97 -9.72 5.45 0.05
N LEU A 98 -9.42 5.01 1.27
CA LEU A 98 -8.93 5.89 2.34
C LEU A 98 -7.52 6.41 2.02
N ASP A 99 -6.67 5.57 1.44
CA ASP A 99 -5.34 5.98 0.98
C ASP A 99 -5.43 6.97 -0.18
N ALA A 100 -6.32 6.73 -1.14
CA ALA A 100 -6.60 7.66 -2.23
C ALA A 100 -7.08 9.03 -1.72
N LEU A 101 -7.92 9.05 -0.67
CA LEU A 101 -8.35 10.28 -0.01
C LEU A 101 -7.17 11.00 0.65
N TYR A 102 -6.36 10.30 1.46
CA TYR A 102 -5.17 10.87 2.07
C TYR A 102 -4.22 11.46 1.01
N ASN A 103 -3.91 10.71 -0.05
CA ASN A 103 -3.00 11.11 -1.10
C ASN A 103 -3.52 12.35 -1.85
N PHE A 104 -4.82 12.43 -2.13
CA PHE A 104 -5.42 13.61 -2.72
C PHE A 104 -5.21 14.85 -1.84
N ILE A 105 -5.51 14.76 -0.54
CA ILE A 105 -5.38 15.90 0.38
C ILE A 105 -3.92 16.29 0.57
N ALA A 106 -3.01 15.31 0.66
CA ALA A 106 -1.59 15.57 0.87
C ALA A 106 -0.89 16.15 -0.38
N THR A 107 -1.45 15.93 -1.57
CA THR A 107 -0.86 16.38 -2.83
C THR A 107 -1.55 17.57 -3.47
N THR A 108 -2.75 17.92 -3.01
CA THR A 108 -3.54 19.04 -3.54
C THR A 108 -3.81 20.08 -2.45
N LYS A 109 -4.03 21.33 -2.86
CA LYS A 109 -4.54 22.38 -1.96
C LYS A 109 -6.07 22.32 -1.92
N SER A 110 -6.62 21.17 -1.53
CA SER A 110 -8.06 20.91 -1.52
C SER A 110 -8.75 21.52 -0.29
N PRO A 111 -9.99 22.02 -0.40
CA PRO A 111 -10.79 22.41 0.77
C PRO A 111 -11.01 21.28 1.79
N LEU A 112 -10.83 20.01 1.38
CA LEU A 112 -10.87 18.87 2.29
C LEU A 112 -9.80 18.94 3.39
N SER A 113 -8.73 19.73 3.25
CA SER A 113 -7.74 19.92 4.31
C SER A 113 -8.31 20.58 5.58
N GLY A 114 -9.47 21.26 5.47
CA GLY A 114 -10.20 21.77 6.65
C GLY A 114 -11.05 20.71 7.35
N THR A 115 -11.43 19.64 6.64
CA THR A 115 -12.23 18.52 7.17
C THR A 115 -11.33 17.39 7.67
N PHE A 116 -10.24 17.12 6.95
CA PHE A 116 -9.28 16.05 7.22
C PHE A 116 -7.88 16.67 7.36
N THR A 117 -7.54 17.05 8.57
CA THR A 117 -6.23 17.62 8.88
C THR A 117 -5.13 16.58 8.67
N LEU A 118 -3.97 17.02 8.19
CA LEU A 118 -2.78 16.18 8.01
C LEU A 118 -1.64 16.59 8.96
N GLY A 119 -0.58 15.79 9.01
CA GLY A 119 0.62 16.11 9.78
C GLY A 119 0.43 15.91 11.29
N VAL A 120 1.14 16.66 12.13
CA VAL A 120 1.08 16.51 13.59
C VAL A 120 -0.32 16.64 14.20
N ASN A 121 -1.24 17.32 13.49
CA ASN A 121 -2.64 17.51 13.89
C ASN A 121 -3.60 16.54 13.18
N GLY A 122 -3.07 15.62 12.37
CA GLY A 122 -3.86 14.59 11.70
C GLY A 122 -4.41 13.57 12.68
N GLN A 123 -5.47 12.88 12.26
CA GLN A 123 -6.16 11.90 13.08
C GLN A 123 -6.21 10.53 12.41
N PRO A 124 -6.34 9.44 13.18
CA PRO A 124 -6.54 8.11 12.62
C PRO A 124 -7.98 7.94 12.10
N PHE A 125 -8.12 7.23 10.98
CA PHE A 125 -9.41 6.89 10.38
C PHE A 125 -9.52 5.38 10.14
N TRP A 126 -10.64 4.78 10.56
CA TRP A 126 -11.00 3.43 10.20
C TRP A 126 -11.32 3.34 8.70
N SER A 127 -10.90 2.25 8.08
CA SER A 127 -11.47 1.79 6.81
C SER A 127 -12.58 0.76 7.07
N SER A 128 -13.32 0.37 6.04
CA SER A 128 -14.28 -0.74 6.08
C SER A 128 -13.63 -2.10 5.81
N SER A 129 -12.31 -2.17 5.64
CA SER A 129 -11.60 -3.40 5.27
C SER A 129 -11.21 -4.23 6.51
N GLU A 130 -11.71 -5.46 6.59
CA GLU A 130 -11.31 -6.45 7.58
C GLU A 130 -9.92 -7.04 7.23
N ALA A 131 -9.03 -7.16 8.22
CA ALA A 131 -7.71 -7.79 8.06
C ALA A 131 -7.70 -9.24 8.57
N SER A 132 -8.43 -9.50 9.67
CA SER A 132 -8.67 -10.82 10.24
C SER A 132 -9.95 -10.80 11.07
N ASP A 133 -10.29 -11.93 11.69
CA ASP A 133 -11.40 -12.04 12.62
C ASP A 133 -11.33 -10.96 13.72
N THR A 134 -10.14 -10.61 14.18
CA THR A 134 -9.91 -9.68 15.31
C THR A 134 -9.30 -8.34 14.91
N PHE A 135 -8.85 -8.17 13.67
CA PHE A 135 -8.17 -6.97 13.19
C PHE A 135 -8.85 -6.33 11.98
N ALA A 136 -8.89 -5.00 11.95
CA ALA A 136 -9.34 -4.18 10.82
C ALA A 136 -8.29 -3.13 10.46
N TRP A 137 -8.34 -2.64 9.22
CA TRP A 137 -7.42 -1.63 8.73
C TRP A 137 -7.84 -0.22 9.14
N TYR A 138 -6.88 0.58 9.60
CA TYR A 138 -7.01 2.03 9.79
C TYR A 138 -5.81 2.75 9.20
N GLN A 139 -5.94 4.07 8.99
CA GLN A 139 -4.89 4.92 8.45
C GLN A 139 -4.67 6.15 9.32
N LEU A 140 -3.41 6.47 9.59
CA LEU A 140 -3.00 7.72 10.23
C LEU A 140 -2.97 8.84 9.19
N PHE A 141 -3.75 9.89 9.37
CA PHE A 141 -3.65 11.08 8.51
C PHE A 141 -2.47 11.98 8.91
N GLN A 142 -1.75 11.61 9.96
CA GLN A 142 -0.51 12.28 10.33
C GLN A 142 0.56 12.14 9.23
N ASP A 143 0.68 10.96 8.63
CA ASP A 143 1.77 10.59 7.73
C ASP A 143 1.34 9.64 6.59
N GLY A 144 0.07 9.22 6.59
CA GLY A 144 -0.52 8.31 5.62
C GLY A 144 -0.21 6.84 5.90
N THR A 145 0.30 6.48 7.08
CA THR A 145 0.61 5.08 7.38
C THR A 145 -0.67 4.27 7.62
N GLN A 146 -0.73 3.05 7.06
CA GLN A 146 -1.86 2.14 7.17
C GLN A 146 -1.48 0.95 8.05
N PHE A 147 -2.32 0.64 9.02
CA PHE A 147 -2.03 -0.34 10.07
C PHE A 147 -3.19 -1.29 10.32
N THR A 148 -2.83 -2.47 10.83
CA THR A 148 -3.74 -3.34 11.57
C THR A 148 -3.25 -3.58 13.00
N ASP A 149 -1.99 -3.28 13.30
CA ASP A 149 -1.30 -3.58 14.57
C ASP A 149 -1.07 -5.07 14.84
N ALA A 150 -1.44 -5.94 13.89
CA ALA A 150 -1.31 -7.39 14.00
C ALA A 150 0.15 -7.86 13.94
N ASN A 151 0.36 -9.17 14.10
CA ASN A 151 1.66 -9.84 13.92
C ASN A 151 2.77 -9.35 14.88
N GLY A 152 2.38 -9.03 16.11
CA GLY A 152 3.32 -8.68 17.18
C GLY A 152 3.92 -7.28 17.06
N ILE A 153 3.42 -6.45 16.13
CA ILE A 153 3.77 -5.03 16.01
C ILE A 153 3.46 -4.30 17.32
N ILE A 154 2.28 -4.54 17.88
CA ILE A 154 1.96 -4.19 19.26
C ILE A 154 2.00 -5.46 20.09
N ARG A 155 2.93 -5.51 21.06
CA ARG A 155 3.16 -6.70 21.87
C ARG A 155 1.92 -7.06 22.68
N GLY A 156 1.46 -8.30 22.54
CA GLY A 156 0.31 -8.83 23.29
C GLY A 156 -1.05 -8.40 22.74
N LEU A 157 -1.10 -7.62 21.65
CA LEU A 157 -2.35 -7.24 21.02
C LEU A 157 -2.93 -8.43 20.23
N SER A 158 -4.13 -8.86 20.61
CA SER A 158 -4.85 -9.97 19.96
C SER A 158 -5.93 -9.50 18.96
N GLY A 159 -6.24 -8.20 18.95
CA GLY A 159 -7.19 -7.57 18.04
C GLY A 159 -7.22 -6.05 18.23
N ASN A 160 -7.65 -5.31 17.22
CA ASN A 160 -7.84 -3.85 17.29
C ASN A 160 -9.30 -3.41 17.10
N LYS A 161 -10.19 -4.33 16.74
CA LYS A 161 -11.57 -3.99 16.39
C LYS A 161 -12.41 -3.44 17.56
N SER A 162 -12.01 -3.68 18.81
CA SER A 162 -12.72 -3.24 20.02
C SER A 162 -12.17 -1.92 20.59
N VAL A 163 -11.05 -1.43 20.07
CA VAL A 163 -10.42 -0.20 20.58
C VAL A 163 -10.86 1.00 19.75
N GLY A 164 -11.18 2.10 20.43
CA GLY A 164 -11.55 3.36 19.79
C GLY A 164 -10.39 4.32 19.55
N PHE A 165 -9.15 3.88 19.81
CA PHE A 165 -7.95 4.71 19.77
C PHE A 165 -6.83 4.01 19.00
N SER A 166 -5.99 4.79 18.29
CA SER A 166 -4.80 4.27 17.63
C SER A 166 -3.74 3.86 18.65
N ASN A 167 -2.93 2.85 18.31
CA ASN A 167 -1.82 2.44 19.16
C ASN A 167 -0.63 3.42 19.05
N VAL A 168 0.21 3.44 20.10
CA VAL A 168 1.51 4.12 20.05
C VAL A 168 2.54 3.14 19.53
N HIS A 169 3.26 3.51 18.47
CA HIS A 169 4.29 2.68 17.87
C HIS A 169 5.67 3.05 18.40
N THR A 170 6.49 2.04 18.68
CA THR A 170 7.88 2.24 19.11
C THR A 170 8.64 3.04 18.06
N GLY A 171 9.26 4.16 18.46
CA GLY A 171 10.01 5.04 17.56
C GLY A 171 9.17 6.12 16.87
N SER A 172 7.84 6.10 17.05
CA SER A 172 6.96 7.19 16.63
C SER A 172 6.73 8.18 17.77
N ASN A 173 6.58 9.46 17.41
CA ASN A 173 6.14 10.53 18.32
C ASN A 173 4.61 10.77 18.26
N PHE A 174 3.86 9.93 17.54
CA PHE A 174 2.42 10.08 17.47
C PHE A 174 1.75 9.55 18.74
N ALA A 175 0.97 10.43 19.37
CA ALA A 175 0.13 10.07 20.49
C ALA A 175 -0.99 9.11 20.05
N SER A 176 -1.50 8.33 21.00
CA SER A 176 -2.75 7.59 20.82
C SER A 176 -3.91 8.59 20.67
N LEU A 177 -4.67 8.48 19.59
CA LEU A 177 -5.76 9.40 19.27
C LEU A 177 -7.06 8.63 18.99
N PRO A 178 -8.24 9.22 19.27
CA PRO A 178 -9.52 8.63 18.88
C PRO A 178 -9.58 8.37 17.36
N ILE A 179 -9.96 7.16 16.98
CA ILE A 179 -10.12 6.77 15.58
C ILE A 179 -11.48 7.21 15.09
N ARG A 180 -11.47 7.90 13.95
CA ARG A 180 -12.64 8.47 13.28
C ARG A 180 -13.06 7.66 12.07
N PHE A 181 -14.13 8.10 11.44
CA PHE A 181 -14.65 7.54 10.21
C PHE A 181 -14.66 8.62 9.13
N ALA A 182 -14.33 8.24 7.90
CA ALA A 182 -14.47 9.09 6.73
C ALA A 182 -15.65 8.60 5.91
N TRP A 183 -16.34 9.51 5.22
CA TRP A 183 -17.48 9.17 4.38
C TRP A 183 -17.14 9.49 2.94
N VAL A 184 -17.10 8.45 2.10
CA VAL A 184 -16.87 8.56 0.67
C VAL A 184 -18.04 7.99 -0.11
N ARG A 185 -18.09 8.30 -1.40
CA ARG A 185 -19.12 7.81 -2.30
C ARG A 185 -18.59 7.63 -3.70
N ALA A 186 -18.87 6.46 -4.28
CA ALA A 186 -18.60 6.15 -5.66
C ALA A 186 -19.77 6.55 -6.57
N PHE A 187 -19.46 7.06 -7.76
CA PHE A 187 -20.46 7.37 -8.78
C PHE A 187 -19.87 7.32 -10.20
N ALA A 188 -20.76 7.27 -11.20
CA ALA A 188 -20.44 7.35 -12.62
C ALA A 188 -21.25 8.46 -13.30
N PRO A 189 -20.87 8.90 -14.51
CA PRO A 189 -21.72 9.80 -15.29
C PRO A 189 -23.11 9.19 -15.50
N ARG A 190 -24.14 10.04 -15.47
CA ARG A 190 -25.53 9.61 -15.62
C ARG A 190 -25.72 8.86 -16.95
N GLY A 191 -26.42 7.71 -16.88
CA GLY A 191 -26.74 6.90 -18.06
C GLY A 191 -25.61 6.00 -18.55
N VAL A 192 -24.44 6.00 -17.89
CA VAL A 192 -23.34 5.12 -18.26
C VAL A 192 -23.48 3.77 -17.55
N PRO A 193 -23.60 2.65 -18.29
CA PRO A 193 -23.62 1.32 -17.69
C PRO A 193 -22.26 1.02 -17.06
N LEU A 194 -22.27 0.44 -15.86
CA LEU A 194 -21.05 -0.03 -15.20
C LEU A 194 -20.64 -1.39 -15.78
N PRO A 195 -19.36 -1.60 -16.08
CA PRO A 195 -18.88 -2.92 -16.46
C PRO A 195 -19.01 -3.91 -15.29
N THR A 196 -19.00 -5.20 -15.58
CA THR A 196 -18.97 -6.23 -14.53
C THR A 196 -17.66 -6.14 -13.74
N ARG A 197 -17.72 -6.48 -12.45
CA ARG A 197 -16.51 -6.62 -11.63
C ARG A 197 -15.55 -7.62 -12.29
N PRO A 198 -14.27 -7.26 -12.50
CA PRO A 198 -13.29 -8.18 -13.05
C PRO A 198 -13.19 -9.46 -12.22
N LEU A 199 -13.02 -10.58 -12.90
CA LEU A 199 -12.76 -11.86 -12.24
C LEU A 199 -11.41 -11.81 -11.53
N ILE A 200 -11.30 -12.57 -10.44
CA ILE A 200 -10.04 -12.77 -9.73
C ILE A 200 -9.08 -13.48 -10.68
N PRO A 201 -7.86 -12.96 -10.93
CA PRO A 201 -6.88 -13.64 -11.76
C PRO A 201 -6.54 -15.01 -11.17
N ASN A 202 -6.70 -16.09 -11.95
CA ASN A 202 -6.19 -17.41 -11.58
C ASN A 202 -4.71 -17.50 -11.96
N ILE A 203 -3.83 -17.43 -10.97
CA ILE A 203 -2.38 -17.47 -11.17
C ILE A 203 -1.88 -18.85 -10.72
N PRO A 204 -1.49 -19.73 -11.65
CA PRO A 204 -0.93 -21.03 -11.29
C PRO A 204 0.43 -20.86 -10.61
N SER A 205 0.84 -21.88 -9.86
CA SER A 205 2.20 -21.95 -9.32
C SER A 205 3.22 -21.82 -10.45
N GLY A 206 4.17 -20.89 -10.30
CA GLY A 206 5.17 -20.59 -11.33
C GLY A 206 4.71 -19.71 -12.48
N GLY A 207 3.45 -19.22 -12.48
CA GLY A 207 2.92 -18.30 -13.49
C GLY A 207 2.51 -18.97 -14.81
N ARG A 208 1.83 -18.23 -15.69
CA ARG A 208 1.37 -18.72 -17.00
C ARG A 208 2.39 -18.42 -18.09
N VAL A 209 2.71 -19.43 -18.89
CA VAL A 209 3.57 -19.24 -20.07
C VAL A 209 2.73 -18.68 -21.22
N SER A 210 3.12 -17.53 -21.75
CA SER A 210 2.48 -16.88 -22.90
C SER A 210 3.56 -16.37 -23.84
N ALA A 211 3.65 -16.93 -25.05
CA ALA A 211 4.65 -16.51 -26.04
C ALA A 211 4.51 -15.01 -26.39
N ALA A 212 3.27 -14.50 -26.45
CA ALA A 212 3.00 -13.09 -26.68
C ALA A 212 3.50 -12.22 -25.51
N CYS A 213 3.38 -12.69 -24.27
CA CYS A 213 3.85 -11.95 -23.11
C CYS A 213 5.37 -11.99 -22.99
N THR A 214 5.99 -13.15 -23.21
CA THR A 214 7.45 -13.30 -23.23
C THR A 214 8.10 -12.43 -24.31
N ALA A 215 7.42 -12.24 -25.46
CA ALA A 215 7.83 -11.32 -26.51
C ALA A 215 7.55 -9.82 -26.19
N GLY A 216 6.88 -9.51 -25.08
CA GLY A 216 6.52 -8.15 -24.68
C GLY A 216 5.38 -7.52 -25.49
N VAL A 217 4.59 -8.34 -26.20
CA VAL A 217 3.52 -7.87 -27.11
C VAL A 217 2.18 -7.74 -26.38
N ALA A 218 1.81 -8.75 -25.58
CA ALA A 218 0.56 -8.75 -24.82
C ALA A 218 0.68 -9.66 -23.59
N CYS A 219 0.43 -9.11 -22.42
CA CYS A 219 0.45 -9.83 -21.15
C CYS A 219 -0.85 -9.68 -20.37
N ALA A 220 -1.19 -10.71 -19.60
CA ALA A 220 -2.17 -10.65 -18.53
C ALA A 220 -1.48 -10.77 -17.15
N VAL A 221 -2.12 -10.24 -16.11
CA VAL A 221 -1.66 -10.41 -14.71
C VAL A 221 -1.62 -11.90 -14.36
N GLY A 222 -0.45 -12.42 -14.02
CA GLY A 222 -0.19 -13.84 -13.79
C GLY A 222 0.67 -14.52 -14.86
N ASP A 223 0.94 -13.85 -15.99
CA ASP A 223 1.82 -14.36 -17.03
C ASP A 223 3.31 -14.21 -16.67
N ILE A 224 4.17 -14.99 -17.31
CA ILE A 224 5.62 -14.82 -17.26
C ILE A 224 6.07 -13.85 -18.35
N GLY A 225 6.64 -12.73 -17.92
CA GLY A 225 7.07 -11.64 -18.78
C GLY A 225 8.45 -11.84 -19.40
N PRO A 226 8.93 -10.86 -20.19
CA PRO A 226 10.18 -10.96 -20.94
C PRO A 226 11.44 -11.08 -20.07
N GLY A 227 11.37 -10.72 -18.78
CA GLY A 227 12.45 -10.92 -17.81
C GLY A 227 12.39 -12.27 -17.08
N GLY A 228 11.47 -13.16 -17.47
CA GLY A 228 11.19 -14.41 -16.77
C GLY A 228 10.46 -14.19 -15.44
N GLY A 229 9.99 -12.98 -15.18
CA GLY A 229 9.32 -12.57 -13.96
C GLY A 229 7.81 -12.70 -14.04
N LEU A 230 7.14 -12.68 -12.88
CA LEU A 230 5.68 -12.65 -12.85
C LEU A 230 5.16 -11.26 -13.21
N VAL A 231 4.35 -11.15 -14.25
CA VAL A 231 3.58 -9.94 -14.55
C VAL A 231 2.48 -9.77 -13.52
N PHE A 232 2.54 -8.71 -12.73
CA PHE A 232 1.60 -8.45 -11.63
C PHE A 232 0.71 -7.22 -11.87
N TYR A 233 1.00 -6.42 -12.88
CA TYR A 233 0.23 -5.22 -13.18
C TYR A 233 0.10 -4.99 -14.69
N ASP A 234 -1.10 -4.58 -15.11
CA ASP A 234 -1.39 -4.04 -16.44
C ASP A 234 -2.11 -2.70 -16.27
N ALA A 235 -1.52 -1.62 -16.78
CA ALA A 235 -2.13 -0.29 -16.78
C ALA A 235 -3.34 -0.18 -17.73
N GLY A 236 -3.62 -1.20 -18.53
CA GLY A 236 -4.66 -1.25 -19.55
C GLY A 236 -4.31 -0.45 -20.83
N SER A 237 -3.34 0.45 -20.74
CA SER A 237 -2.81 1.25 -21.85
C SER A 237 -1.38 1.68 -21.56
N LYS A 238 -0.62 2.02 -22.60
CA LYS A 238 0.78 2.45 -22.46
C LYS A 238 0.90 3.74 -21.64
N GLN A 239 1.71 3.69 -20.58
CA GLN A 239 2.07 4.84 -19.75
C GLN A 239 3.52 5.27 -20.04
N PRO A 240 3.97 6.44 -19.56
CA PRO A 240 5.35 6.90 -19.75
C PRO A 240 6.42 5.96 -19.17
N TRP A 241 6.05 5.13 -18.19
CA TRP A 241 6.94 4.14 -17.58
C TRP A 241 6.82 2.75 -18.22
N GLY A 242 5.86 2.52 -19.14
CA GLY A 242 5.52 1.21 -19.69
C GLY A 242 4.03 0.90 -19.55
N ARG A 243 3.60 -0.31 -19.90
CA ARG A 243 2.22 -0.79 -19.69
C ARG A 243 2.14 -1.84 -18.58
N TRP A 244 3.08 -2.78 -18.57
CA TRP A 244 3.10 -3.89 -17.64
C TRP A 244 4.25 -3.76 -16.65
N LEU A 245 4.05 -4.30 -15.45
CA LEU A 245 5.11 -4.50 -14.46
C LEU A 245 5.29 -5.99 -14.20
N GLU A 246 6.54 -6.44 -14.20
CA GLU A 246 6.91 -7.79 -13.76
C GLU A 246 7.89 -7.76 -12.59
N ALA A 247 7.76 -8.72 -11.68
CA ALA A 247 8.67 -8.90 -10.56
C ALA A 247 9.80 -9.86 -10.94
N ALA A 248 11.04 -9.52 -10.59
CA ALA A 248 12.21 -10.32 -10.93
C ALA A 248 12.07 -11.77 -10.41
N PRO A 249 12.61 -12.77 -11.13
CA PRO A 249 12.64 -14.16 -10.67
C PRO A 249 13.22 -14.31 -9.25
N ALA A 250 12.82 -15.37 -8.54
CA ALA A 250 13.28 -15.69 -7.18
C ALA A 250 14.80 -15.60 -7.01
N ALA A 251 15.55 -16.12 -8.00
CA ALA A 251 17.02 -16.13 -8.04
C ALA A 251 17.68 -14.74 -8.08
N CYS A 252 16.92 -13.69 -8.35
CA CYS A 252 17.40 -12.32 -8.49
C CYS A 252 17.00 -11.43 -7.31
N GLU A 253 16.83 -12.03 -6.12
CA GLU A 253 16.57 -11.29 -4.89
C GLU A 253 17.84 -10.70 -4.29
N GLY A 254 17.74 -9.48 -3.79
CA GLY A 254 18.73 -8.91 -2.87
C GLY A 254 18.34 -9.18 -1.42
N VAL A 255 19.24 -9.75 -0.63
CA VAL A 255 19.04 -9.99 0.81
C VAL A 255 20.02 -9.15 1.64
N GLY A 256 19.57 -8.63 2.78
CA GLY A 256 20.42 -7.88 3.70
C GLY A 256 20.79 -6.49 3.19
N LYS A 257 19.97 -5.89 2.32
CA LYS A 257 20.24 -4.58 1.72
C LYS A 257 19.81 -3.45 2.65
N VAL A 258 20.59 -2.36 2.65
CA VAL A 258 20.21 -1.10 3.32
C VAL A 258 19.48 -0.20 2.32
N TRP A 259 18.59 0.67 2.76
CA TRP A 259 17.98 1.66 1.86
C TRP A 259 18.96 2.79 1.51
N ARG A 260 19.82 3.16 2.47
CA ARG A 260 20.85 4.18 2.35
C ARG A 260 22.07 3.80 3.16
N ASN A 261 23.25 4.06 2.63
CA ASN A 261 24.48 3.85 3.38
C ASN A 261 24.60 4.85 4.54
N ALA A 262 24.90 4.31 5.72
CA ALA A 262 25.52 5.04 6.82
C ALA A 262 26.92 4.45 7.05
N ALA A 263 27.86 5.27 7.51
CA ALA A 263 29.18 4.81 7.91
C ALA A 263 29.04 3.73 8.99
N ALA A 264 30.01 2.81 9.05
CA ALA A 264 30.02 1.73 10.02
C ALA A 264 29.77 2.27 11.45
N ASN A 265 28.84 1.66 12.18
CA ASN A 265 28.45 2.03 13.53
C ASN A 265 27.88 3.45 13.71
N LYS A 266 27.42 4.09 12.62
CA LYS A 266 26.69 5.37 12.67
C LYS A 266 25.22 5.15 12.33
N LYS A 267 24.36 5.89 13.04
CA LYS A 267 22.93 6.03 12.72
C LYS A 267 22.70 7.37 12.04
N GLY A 268 21.62 7.48 11.26
CA GLY A 268 21.20 8.74 10.65
C GLY A 268 21.70 8.96 9.22
N THR A 269 21.05 9.87 8.51
CA THR A 269 21.22 10.08 7.07
C THR A 269 22.07 11.27 6.67
N GLN A 270 22.71 11.94 7.64
CA GLN A 270 23.47 13.19 7.43
C GLN A 270 24.68 13.05 6.48
N GLN A 271 25.07 11.83 6.12
CA GLN A 271 26.26 11.57 5.30
C GLN A 271 26.05 11.72 3.79
N LEU A 272 24.80 11.77 3.33
CA LEU A 272 24.46 11.96 1.92
C LEU A 272 23.49 13.14 1.78
N PRO A 273 23.33 13.73 0.59
CA PRO A 273 22.31 14.75 0.36
C PRO A 273 20.90 14.24 0.71
N LEU A 274 19.94 15.13 1.00
CA LEU A 274 18.53 14.73 1.17
C LEU A 274 17.93 14.36 -0.20
N LEU A 275 17.00 13.38 -0.23
CA LEU A 275 16.37 12.98 -1.50
C LEU A 275 15.41 14.06 -2.01
N TYR A 276 14.75 14.74 -1.07
CA TYR A 276 13.90 15.90 -1.30
C TYR A 276 14.44 17.10 -0.49
N PRO A 277 15.45 17.84 -1.00
CA PRO A 277 16.12 18.89 -0.23
C PRO A 277 15.27 20.14 0.01
N LYS A 278 14.22 20.36 -0.79
CA LYS A 278 13.31 21.51 -0.62
C LYS A 278 12.22 21.17 0.40
N TRP A 279 12.40 21.64 1.63
CA TRP A 279 11.47 21.42 2.75
C TRP A 279 10.00 21.68 2.40
N ALA A 280 9.71 22.84 1.79
CA ALA A 280 8.35 23.27 1.43
C ALA A 280 7.59 22.31 0.50
N THR A 281 8.30 21.40 -0.19
CA THR A 281 7.69 20.41 -1.09
C THR A 281 7.99 18.98 -0.68
N ALA A 282 8.89 18.72 0.25
CA ALA A 282 9.40 17.39 0.55
C ALA A 282 8.29 16.40 0.95
N ALA A 283 7.38 16.81 1.85
CA ALA A 283 6.24 15.96 2.24
C ALA A 283 5.37 15.58 1.04
N ARG A 284 5.05 16.53 0.17
CA ARG A 284 4.27 16.30 -1.05
C ARG A 284 4.96 15.34 -2.01
N GLU A 285 6.25 15.55 -2.25
CA GLU A 285 7.01 14.72 -3.18
C GLU A 285 7.16 13.28 -2.67
N ARG A 286 7.28 13.08 -1.35
CA ARG A 286 7.26 11.74 -0.73
C ARG A 286 5.95 11.01 -0.96
N VAL A 287 4.82 11.70 -0.80
CA VAL A 287 3.50 11.11 -1.11
C VAL A 287 3.40 10.74 -2.59
N LYS A 288 3.78 11.64 -3.50
CA LYS A 288 3.79 11.36 -4.94
C LYS A 288 4.68 10.17 -5.31
N SER A 289 5.80 9.98 -4.60
CA SER A 289 6.74 8.90 -4.86
C SER A 289 6.22 7.49 -4.53
N LYS A 290 5.05 7.37 -3.90
CA LYS A 290 4.43 6.07 -3.59
C LYS A 290 3.78 5.42 -4.81
N ALA A 291 3.31 6.24 -5.76
CA ALA A 291 2.40 5.84 -6.83
C ALA A 291 3.00 4.82 -7.83
N ILE A 292 2.12 4.05 -8.47
CA ILE A 292 2.45 3.17 -9.60
C ILE A 292 3.20 3.95 -10.70
N GLY A 293 4.28 3.38 -11.19
CA GLY A 293 5.15 3.98 -12.20
C GLY A 293 6.29 4.83 -11.63
N MET A 294 6.33 5.05 -10.31
CA MET A 294 7.38 5.85 -9.67
C MET A 294 8.62 5.04 -9.32
N GLY A 295 8.57 3.71 -9.27
CA GLY A 295 9.69 2.89 -8.80
C GLY A 295 10.99 3.15 -9.55
N SER A 296 10.92 3.23 -10.89
CA SER A 296 12.10 3.49 -11.73
C SER A 296 12.67 4.90 -11.48
N GLN A 297 11.82 5.92 -11.48
CA GLN A 297 12.23 7.31 -11.23
C GLN A 297 12.82 7.49 -9.83
N ASN A 298 12.19 6.89 -8.81
CA ASN A 298 12.68 6.93 -7.44
C ASN A 298 14.04 6.25 -7.33
N THR A 299 14.18 5.06 -7.92
CA THR A 299 15.43 4.29 -7.94
C THR A 299 16.56 5.11 -8.57
N ALA A 300 16.33 5.71 -9.75
CA ALA A 300 17.31 6.59 -10.40
C ALA A 300 17.70 7.78 -9.51
N ARG A 301 16.73 8.36 -8.79
CA ARG A 301 16.96 9.48 -7.87
C ARG A 301 17.81 9.08 -6.66
N ILE A 302 17.55 7.90 -6.09
CA ILE A 302 18.34 7.34 -4.99
C ILE A 302 19.75 7.00 -5.46
N VAL A 303 19.91 6.37 -6.63
CA VAL A 303 21.24 6.05 -7.20
C VAL A 303 22.05 7.32 -7.45
N LYS A 304 21.41 8.37 -8.00
CA LYS A 304 22.05 9.68 -8.20
C LYS A 304 22.51 10.30 -6.88
N GLN A 305 21.73 10.19 -5.82
CA GLN A 305 22.11 10.66 -4.49
C GLN A 305 23.34 9.91 -3.93
N HIS A 306 23.55 8.66 -4.32
CA HIS A 306 24.70 7.85 -3.91
C HIS A 306 25.88 7.93 -4.90
N SER A 307 25.87 8.82 -5.89
CA SER A 307 26.86 8.83 -6.98
C SER A 307 28.30 9.06 -6.55
N ALA A 308 28.51 9.72 -5.40
CA ALA A 308 29.85 9.96 -4.84
C ALA A 308 30.42 8.75 -4.08
N LEU A 309 29.64 7.69 -3.86
CA LEU A 309 30.09 6.49 -3.18
C LEU A 309 30.80 5.50 -4.14
N PRO A 310 31.75 4.70 -3.64
CA PRO A 310 32.31 3.58 -4.39
C PRO A 310 31.22 2.62 -4.91
N ALA A 311 31.45 1.97 -6.05
CA ALA A 311 30.48 1.06 -6.68
C ALA A 311 29.95 -0.01 -5.73
N ALA A 312 30.84 -0.72 -5.02
CA ALA A 312 30.46 -1.74 -4.04
C ALA A 312 29.55 -1.20 -2.93
N ALA A 313 29.79 0.03 -2.45
CA ALA A 313 28.93 0.66 -1.45
C ALA A 313 27.55 1.00 -2.05
N ARG A 314 27.48 1.47 -3.30
CA ARG A 314 26.19 1.72 -3.97
C ARG A 314 25.39 0.42 -4.13
N GLU A 315 26.02 -0.67 -4.55
CA GLU A 315 25.39 -1.98 -4.75
C GLU A 315 24.97 -2.69 -3.44
N ALA A 316 25.52 -2.26 -2.30
CA ALA A 316 25.04 -2.67 -0.99
C ALA A 316 23.67 -2.03 -0.63
N THR A 317 23.29 -0.93 -1.30
CA THR A 317 21.97 -0.32 -1.13
C THR A 317 20.89 -1.04 -1.94
N ALA A 318 19.65 -0.96 -1.50
CA ALA A 318 18.50 -1.59 -2.16
C ALA A 318 18.30 -1.05 -3.59
N ALA A 319 18.35 0.27 -3.76
CA ALA A 319 18.20 0.89 -5.07
C ALA A 319 19.42 0.65 -5.97
N GLY A 320 20.64 0.70 -5.41
CA GLY A 320 21.85 0.43 -6.18
C GLY A 320 21.95 -1.04 -6.63
N TYR A 321 21.56 -2.00 -5.77
CA TYR A 321 21.43 -3.40 -6.15
C TYR A 321 20.45 -3.58 -7.31
N ALA A 322 19.22 -3.05 -7.17
CA ALA A 322 18.21 -3.19 -8.21
C ALA A 322 18.65 -2.55 -9.54
N HIS A 323 19.26 -1.37 -9.48
CA HIS A 323 19.74 -0.65 -10.65
C HIS A 323 20.92 -1.30 -11.38
N ALA A 324 21.81 -1.99 -10.64
CA ALA A 324 22.97 -2.68 -11.22
C ALA A 324 22.65 -4.14 -11.62
N LEU A 325 21.46 -4.64 -11.28
CA LEU A 325 21.10 -6.03 -11.49
C LEU A 325 20.98 -6.34 -12.99
N VAL A 326 21.74 -7.33 -13.44
CA VAL A 326 21.50 -8.03 -14.70
C VAL A 326 20.93 -9.41 -14.38
N CYS A 327 19.69 -9.64 -14.74
CA CYS A 327 18.96 -10.88 -14.44
C CYS A 327 18.13 -11.31 -15.65
N SER A 328 18.24 -12.59 -16.02
CA SER A 328 17.52 -13.19 -17.16
C SER A 328 17.68 -12.40 -18.48
N GLY A 329 18.88 -11.85 -18.72
CA GLY A 329 19.16 -11.05 -19.92
C GLY A 329 18.54 -9.65 -19.94
N LYS A 330 18.07 -9.14 -18.79
CA LYS A 330 17.54 -7.78 -18.60
C LYS A 330 18.35 -7.01 -17.57
N ASP A 331 18.53 -5.71 -17.80
CA ASP A 331 19.34 -4.77 -17.01
C ASP A 331 18.57 -3.49 -16.60
N ASP A 332 17.27 -3.46 -16.86
CA ASP A 332 16.35 -2.34 -16.60
C ASP A 332 15.53 -2.52 -15.31
N TRP A 333 16.06 -3.30 -14.37
CA TRP A 333 15.43 -3.57 -13.07
C TRP A 333 15.51 -2.35 -12.13
N PHE A 334 14.49 -2.18 -11.30
CA PHE A 334 14.43 -1.10 -10.32
C PHE A 334 13.72 -1.51 -9.02
N LEU A 335 13.96 -0.74 -7.95
CA LEU A 335 13.33 -0.96 -6.66
C LEU A 335 11.87 -0.45 -6.73
N PRO A 336 10.85 -1.30 -6.49
CA PRO A 336 9.45 -0.92 -6.60
C PRO A 336 9.11 0.24 -5.65
N SER A 337 8.26 1.16 -6.08
CA SER A 337 7.59 2.10 -5.19
C SER A 337 6.66 1.38 -4.22
N LYS A 338 6.19 2.09 -3.19
CA LYS A 338 5.30 1.54 -2.16
C LYS A 338 4.02 0.92 -2.76
N ASP A 339 3.38 1.58 -3.71
CA ASP A 339 2.11 1.10 -4.25
C ASP A 339 2.32 -0.01 -5.30
N GLU A 340 3.48 -0.02 -6.00
CA GLU A 340 3.85 -1.13 -6.90
C GLU A 340 4.09 -2.42 -6.11
N LEU A 341 4.77 -2.33 -4.97
CA LEU A 341 4.99 -3.48 -4.10
C LEU A 341 3.68 -3.96 -3.45
N ASP A 342 2.78 -3.05 -3.07
CA ASP A 342 1.47 -3.41 -2.52
C ASP A 342 0.60 -4.14 -3.55
N THR A 343 0.62 -3.65 -4.79
CA THR A 343 -0.07 -4.29 -5.92
C THR A 343 0.44 -5.71 -6.12
N LEU A 344 1.76 -5.90 -6.14
CA LEU A 344 2.37 -7.22 -6.25
C LEU A 344 1.99 -8.16 -5.09
N TYR A 345 2.06 -7.67 -3.85
CA TYR A 345 1.65 -8.44 -2.68
C TYR A 345 0.18 -8.87 -2.80
N ASN A 346 -0.71 -7.94 -3.13
CA ASN A 346 -2.15 -8.23 -3.24
C ASN A 346 -2.45 -9.26 -4.32
N VAL A 347 -1.75 -9.22 -5.45
CA VAL A 347 -1.88 -10.23 -6.52
C VAL A 347 -1.49 -11.61 -6.03
N LEU A 348 -0.36 -11.74 -5.32
CA LEU A 348 0.12 -13.03 -4.81
C LEU A 348 -0.68 -13.56 -3.63
N ALA A 349 -1.20 -12.67 -2.78
CA ALA A 349 -2.02 -13.03 -1.62
C ALA A 349 -3.39 -13.61 -2.02
N LEU A 350 -3.79 -13.49 -3.29
CA LEU A 350 -5.00 -14.14 -3.83
C LEU A 350 -4.78 -15.62 -4.12
N THR A 351 -3.54 -16.07 -4.33
CA THR A 351 -3.24 -17.41 -4.84
C THR A 351 -2.46 -18.29 -3.87
N ASP A 352 -1.71 -17.71 -2.93
CA ASP A 352 -0.88 -18.49 -2.01
C ASP A 352 -1.32 -18.34 -0.55
N HIS A 353 -1.57 -19.49 0.07
CA HIS A 353 -2.28 -19.63 1.34
C HIS A 353 -1.37 -19.85 2.55
N ASP A 354 -0.05 -19.99 2.38
CA ASP A 354 0.78 -20.51 3.45
C ASP A 354 1.77 -19.52 4.08
N ILE A 355 1.36 -19.04 5.26
CA ILE A 355 2.15 -18.35 6.27
C ILE A 355 3.09 -19.31 7.05
N THR A 356 3.51 -20.45 6.47
CA THR A 356 4.60 -21.29 7.00
C THR A 356 5.87 -21.38 6.14
N GLY A 357 5.83 -21.06 4.82
CA GLY A 357 7.01 -21.08 3.93
C GLY A 357 7.20 -19.90 2.95
N THR A 358 7.96 -20.16 1.89
CA THR A 358 8.16 -19.32 0.69
C THR A 358 6.97 -19.51 -0.25
N ASN A 359 6.46 -18.43 -0.85
CA ASN A 359 5.35 -18.54 -1.80
C ASN A 359 5.79 -19.17 -3.15
N ALA A 360 4.84 -19.51 -4.01
CA ALA A 360 5.08 -20.11 -5.34
C ALA A 360 5.97 -19.27 -6.29
N PHE A 361 6.29 -18.03 -5.92
CA PHE A 361 7.12 -17.09 -6.67
C PHE A 361 8.44 -16.74 -5.95
N GLY A 362 8.77 -17.45 -4.87
CA GLY A 362 10.05 -17.29 -4.19
C GLY A 362 10.12 -16.15 -3.19
N PHE A 363 8.98 -15.59 -2.76
CA PHE A 363 8.98 -14.57 -1.71
C PHE A 363 8.99 -15.23 -0.34
N ASP A 364 10.03 -14.92 0.42
CA ASP A 364 10.16 -15.30 1.82
C ASP A 364 9.45 -14.32 2.75
N ARG A 365 9.10 -14.79 3.94
CA ARG A 365 8.65 -13.90 5.03
C ARG A 365 9.73 -12.88 5.37
N GLY A 366 9.31 -11.64 5.47
CA GLY A 366 10.19 -10.55 5.88
C GLY A 366 9.69 -9.21 5.40
N PHE A 367 10.53 -8.20 5.57
CA PHE A 367 10.27 -6.87 5.07
C PHE A 367 11.00 -6.68 3.74
N TYR A 368 10.26 -6.21 2.75
CA TYR A 368 10.79 -5.84 1.44
C TYR A 368 10.88 -4.33 1.37
N TRP A 369 12.04 -3.82 0.97
CA TRP A 369 12.23 -2.40 0.74
C TRP A 369 11.43 -1.91 -0.47
N THR A 370 10.93 -0.68 -0.37
CA THR A 370 10.41 0.08 -1.50
C THR A 370 11.35 1.25 -1.81
N SER A 371 11.22 1.86 -2.98
CA SER A 371 11.95 3.08 -3.36
C SER A 371 11.30 4.37 -2.83
N SER A 372 10.20 4.27 -2.08
CA SER A 372 9.50 5.42 -1.52
C SER A 372 10.10 5.83 -0.18
N GLU A 373 10.57 7.07 -0.08
CA GLU A 373 11.09 7.66 1.16
C GLU A 373 9.93 8.07 2.09
N TYR A 374 9.99 7.70 3.37
CA TYR A 374 9.01 8.13 4.37
C TYR A 374 9.36 9.50 4.96
N ASN A 375 10.60 9.67 5.41
CA ASN A 375 11.15 10.95 5.87
C ASN A 375 12.67 10.99 5.63
N ASN A 376 13.40 11.93 6.24
CA ASN A 376 14.85 12.01 6.06
C ASN A 376 15.60 10.78 6.59
N GLU A 377 15.05 10.05 7.55
CA GLU A 377 15.69 8.96 8.29
C GLU A 377 15.15 7.56 7.95
N THR A 378 13.88 7.47 7.59
CA THR A 378 13.18 6.19 7.35
C THR A 378 12.61 6.10 5.94
N ALA A 379 12.46 4.88 5.45
CA ALA A 379 11.87 4.56 4.15
C ALA A 379 10.83 3.45 4.28
N TRP A 380 9.94 3.34 3.30
CA TRP A 380 8.84 2.39 3.34
C TRP A 380 9.30 0.97 3.04
N THR A 381 8.79 0.03 3.84
CA THR A 381 8.88 -1.42 3.65
C THR A 381 7.49 -2.02 3.62
N GLN A 382 7.35 -3.19 2.99
CA GLN A 382 6.15 -4.01 3.09
C GLN A 382 6.45 -5.35 3.74
N TYR A 383 5.57 -5.76 4.66
CA TYR A 383 5.69 -7.02 5.36
C TYR A 383 5.00 -8.15 4.58
N TRP A 384 5.79 -9.11 4.13
CA TRP A 384 5.35 -10.24 3.30
C TRP A 384 4.68 -11.36 4.11
N ILE A 385 3.72 -10.97 4.96
CA ILE A 385 2.81 -11.87 5.68
C ILE A 385 1.38 -11.41 5.46
N ASP A 386 1.11 -10.13 5.73
CA ASP A 386 -0.24 -9.53 5.72
C ASP A 386 -0.32 -8.26 4.87
N GLY A 387 0.79 -7.86 4.24
CA GLY A 387 0.88 -6.69 3.39
C GLY A 387 0.91 -5.38 4.17
N GLN A 388 1.02 -5.39 5.51
CA GLN A 388 1.21 -4.16 6.28
C GLN A 388 2.49 -3.45 5.83
N GLN A 389 2.42 -2.12 5.79
CA GLN A 389 3.53 -1.28 5.33
C GLN A 389 4.03 -0.41 6.48
N PHE A 390 5.34 -0.36 6.64
CA PHE A 390 5.98 0.32 7.75
C PHE A 390 7.18 1.11 7.27
N ASP A 391 7.46 2.21 7.92
CA ASP A 391 8.75 2.84 7.78
C ASP A 391 9.82 2.11 8.61
N ARG A 392 11.04 2.08 8.08
CA ARG A 392 12.23 1.52 8.72
C ARG A 392 13.40 2.47 8.53
N GLU A 393 14.25 2.53 9.54
CA GLU A 393 15.52 3.26 9.49
C GLU A 393 16.34 2.81 8.27
N LYS A 394 16.75 3.77 7.44
CA LYS A 394 17.31 3.48 6.11
C LYS A 394 18.66 2.73 6.14
N TRP A 395 19.37 2.76 7.26
CA TRP A 395 20.69 2.14 7.44
C TRP A 395 20.61 0.71 7.97
N LEU A 396 19.42 0.21 8.29
CA LEU A 396 19.24 -1.17 8.73
C LEU A 396 19.27 -2.12 7.53
N SER A 397 19.99 -3.23 7.66
CA SER A 397 20.00 -4.35 6.71
C SER A 397 19.06 -5.47 7.11
N ALA A 398 18.57 -5.44 8.35
CA ALA A 398 17.67 -6.41 8.93
C ALA A 398 16.85 -5.73 10.03
N ASN A 399 15.72 -6.33 10.39
CA ASN A 399 15.00 -5.88 11.58
C ASN A 399 15.81 -6.25 12.82
N GLU A 400 16.22 -5.26 13.63
CA GLU A 400 17.01 -5.53 14.85
C GLU A 400 16.23 -6.46 15.79
N VAL A 401 16.95 -7.43 16.40
CA VAL A 401 16.45 -8.16 17.56
C VAL A 401 16.40 -7.18 18.73
N ARG A 402 15.36 -6.34 18.84
CA ARG A 402 15.03 -5.63 20.09
C ARG A 402 14.49 -6.58 21.17
N ARG A 403 14.92 -7.84 21.18
CA ARG A 403 14.64 -8.76 22.30
C ARG A 403 15.80 -8.66 23.28
N LYS A 404 15.55 -8.16 24.48
CA LYS A 404 16.25 -8.67 25.66
C LYS A 404 16.05 -10.19 25.68
N GLY A 405 17.05 -10.96 25.24
CA GLY A 405 17.08 -12.43 25.33
C GLY A 405 16.43 -13.22 24.18
N GLY A 406 16.31 -12.65 22.98
CA GLY A 406 15.79 -13.40 21.82
C GLY A 406 16.87 -14.15 21.06
N THR A 407 16.63 -15.41 20.74
CA THR A 407 17.54 -16.32 20.03
C THR A 407 17.26 -16.46 18.53
N GLU A 408 16.27 -15.74 17.98
CA GLU A 408 15.96 -15.79 16.54
C GLU A 408 16.90 -14.86 15.75
N ASP A 409 17.41 -15.37 14.61
CA ASP A 409 18.23 -14.59 13.69
C ASP A 409 17.51 -13.31 13.21
N PRO A 410 18.21 -12.17 13.11
CA PRO A 410 17.63 -10.94 12.59
C PRO A 410 17.10 -11.18 11.17
N ARG A 411 15.82 -10.88 10.95
CA ARG A 411 15.18 -11.08 9.64
C ARG A 411 15.72 -10.04 8.66
N PRO A 412 16.47 -10.43 7.61
CA PRO A 412 17.07 -9.49 6.68
C PRO A 412 16.00 -8.75 5.89
N PHE A 413 16.30 -7.50 5.55
CA PHE A 413 15.50 -6.74 4.61
C PHE A 413 15.84 -7.17 3.19
N ARG A 414 14.78 -7.40 2.42
CA ARG A 414 14.84 -7.99 1.08
C ARG A 414 14.51 -6.96 0.02
N VAL A 415 14.95 -7.24 -1.18
CA VAL A 415 14.73 -6.44 -2.37
C VAL A 415 14.31 -7.39 -3.47
N ARG A 416 13.08 -7.24 -3.92
CA ARG A 416 12.59 -7.87 -5.14
C ARG A 416 12.48 -6.78 -6.22
N PRO A 417 13.47 -6.66 -7.11
CA PRO A 417 13.38 -5.68 -8.18
C PRO A 417 12.19 -5.97 -9.09
N ILE A 418 11.63 -4.93 -9.68
CA ILE A 418 10.61 -5.02 -10.72
C ILE A 418 11.13 -4.31 -11.97
N ARG A 419 10.52 -4.60 -13.12
CA ARG A 419 10.76 -3.84 -14.35
C ARG A 419 9.45 -3.51 -15.03
N ALA A 420 9.51 -2.49 -15.88
CA ALA A 420 8.38 -2.03 -16.66
C ALA A 420 8.66 -2.20 -18.15
N PHE A 421 7.64 -2.57 -18.92
CA PHE A 421 7.77 -2.83 -20.36
C PHE A 421 6.44 -2.63 -21.10
N GLY A 422 6.49 -2.66 -22.44
CA GLY A 422 5.34 -2.46 -23.33
C GLY A 422 5.22 -1.07 -23.93
#